data_AF-A0A6G3Y0J4-F1
#
_entry.id   AF-A0A6G3Y0J4-F1
#
_cell.length_a   1.000
_cell.length_b   1.000
_cell.length_c   1.000
_cell.angle_alpha   90.00
_cell.angle_beta   90.00
_cell.angle_gamma   90.00
#
_symmetry.space_group_name_H-M   'P 1'
#
loop_
_entity.id
_entity.type
_entity.pdbx_description
1 polymer ?
#
loop_
_entity_poly.entity_id
_entity_poly.type
_entity_poly.pdbx_seq_one_letter_code
_entity_poly.pdbx_strand_id
1 'polypeptide(L)'
;DFVMYLGDNVVQDGIAGPAEEFRARRSDAHMVVARVADPRAFGVAELDGLGRVRRLVEKPRLPLSDLALIGVYFFRPAIHRAVAAIGPSARGELEIT
;
A
#
# COMPACT_ATOMS: atom_id res chain seq x y z
N ASP A 1 -13.07 1.35 -10.69
CA ASP A 1 -12.20 1.91 -9.65
C ASP A 1 -12.82 1.61 -8.31
N PHE A 2 -12.03 1.17 -7.34
CA PHE A 2 -12.53 0.89 -5.99
C PHE A 2 -11.46 1.20 -4.94
N VAL A 3 -11.90 1.31 -3.70
CA VAL A 3 -11.04 1.43 -2.52
C VAL A 3 -11.19 0.16 -1.67
N MET A 4 -10.07 -0.34 -1.18
CA MET A 4 -10.01 -1.37 -0.15
C MET A 4 -9.49 -0.70 1.13
N TYR A 5 -10.21 -0.90 2.23
CA TYR A 5 -9.84 -0.39 3.55
C TYR A 5 -9.86 -1.51 4.57
N LEU A 6 -8.82 -1.61 5.39
CA LEU A 6 -8.77 -2.56 6.50
C LEU A 6 -9.61 -2.00 7.66
N GLY A 7 -10.64 -2.75 8.08
CA GLY A 7 -11.67 -2.26 9.02
C GLY A 7 -11.16 -1.92 10.42
N ASP A 8 -9.92 -2.25 10.75
CA ASP A 8 -9.24 -1.97 12.01
C ASP A 8 -8.36 -0.70 11.97
N ASN A 9 -8.23 -0.06 10.81
CA ASN A 9 -7.47 1.18 10.67
C ASN A 9 -8.34 2.37 11.08
N VAL A 10 -7.71 3.43 11.62
CA VAL A 10 -8.34 4.74 11.84
C VAL A 10 -7.51 5.80 11.13
N VAL A 11 -8.12 6.54 10.21
CA VAL A 11 -7.46 7.62 9.45
C VAL A 11 -8.07 8.95 9.87
N GLN A 12 -7.27 9.76 10.58
CA GLN A 12 -7.72 10.99 11.23
C GLN A 12 -8.35 12.00 10.25
N ASP A 13 -7.70 12.24 9.10
CA ASP A 13 -8.17 13.21 8.09
C ASP A 13 -9.10 12.57 7.04
N GLY A 14 -9.48 11.30 7.25
CA GLY A 14 -10.20 10.50 6.27
C GLY A 14 -9.39 10.24 5.00
N ILE A 15 -10.09 9.81 3.93
CA ILE A 15 -9.46 9.36 2.69
C ILE A 15 -9.81 10.19 1.46
N ALA A 16 -10.48 11.34 1.64
CA ALA A 16 -10.97 12.17 0.54
C ALA A 16 -9.83 12.73 -0.33
N GLY A 17 -8.78 13.29 0.29
CA GLY A 17 -7.59 13.79 -0.42
C GLY A 17 -6.90 12.70 -1.25
N PRO A 18 -6.51 11.55 -0.65
CA PRO A 18 -5.98 10.42 -1.42
C PRO A 18 -6.89 9.94 -2.55
N ALA A 19 -8.22 9.93 -2.34
CA ALA A 19 -9.17 9.54 -3.37
C ALA A 19 -9.24 10.55 -4.54
N GLU A 20 -9.05 11.84 -4.28
CA GLU A 20 -8.92 12.88 -5.32
C GLU A 20 -7.62 12.72 -6.10
N GLU A 21 -6.49 12.52 -5.40
CA GLU A 21 -5.19 12.32 -6.03
C GLU A 21 -5.18 11.07 -6.92
N PHE A 22 -5.74 9.96 -6.47
CA PHE A 22 -5.90 8.74 -7.25
C PHE A 22 -6.70 8.98 -8.54
N ARG A 23 -7.83 9.70 -8.44
CA ARG A 23 -8.66 10.06 -9.59
C ARG A 23 -7.91 10.95 -10.59
N ALA A 24 -7.12 11.91 -10.11
CA ALA A 24 -6.35 12.82 -10.94
C ALA A 24 -5.17 12.14 -11.65
N ARG A 25 -4.38 11.35 -10.92
CA ARG A 25 -3.17 10.69 -11.45
C ARG A 25 -3.48 9.49 -12.35
N ARG A 26 -4.64 8.85 -12.15
CA ARG A 26 -5.06 7.64 -12.88
C ARG A 26 -4.04 6.48 -12.80
N SER A 27 -3.30 6.37 -11.69
CA SER A 27 -2.39 5.22 -11.47
C SER A 27 -3.19 3.92 -11.32
N ASP A 28 -2.60 2.78 -11.69
CA ASP A 28 -3.29 1.48 -11.59
C ASP A 28 -3.51 1.04 -10.12
N ALA A 29 -2.58 1.44 -9.25
CA ALA A 29 -2.69 1.34 -7.80
C ALA A 29 -2.25 2.67 -7.16
N HIS A 30 -2.83 3.01 -6.02
CA HIS A 30 -2.42 4.12 -5.19
C HIS A 30 -2.55 3.71 -3.72
N MET A 31 -1.47 3.87 -2.97
CA MET A 31 -1.35 3.41 -1.59
C MET A 31 -1.11 4.60 -0.70
N VAL A 32 -1.72 4.60 0.48
CA VAL A 32 -1.46 5.63 1.50
C VAL A 32 -0.38 5.10 2.44
N VAL A 33 0.63 5.94 2.71
CA VAL A 33 1.72 5.62 3.63
C VAL A 33 1.79 6.65 4.75
N ALA A 34 2.24 6.23 5.92
CA ALA A 34 2.56 7.09 7.03
C ALA A 34 4.04 6.95 7.41
N ARG A 35 4.65 8.06 7.81
CA ARG A 35 5.95 8.00 8.50
C ARG A 35 5.75 7.48 9.91
N VAL A 36 6.50 6.46 10.28
CA VAL A 36 6.48 5.88 11.62
C VAL A 36 7.90 5.75 12.16
N ALA A 37 8.06 5.86 13.49
CA ALA A 37 9.36 5.75 14.13
C ALA A 37 9.97 4.34 14.02
N ASP A 38 9.13 3.31 14.08
CA ASP A 38 9.54 1.91 13.90
C ASP A 38 8.68 1.20 12.84
N PRO A 39 9.17 1.07 11.59
CA PRO A 39 8.41 0.51 10.49
C PRO A 39 8.46 -1.03 10.43
N ARG A 40 9.23 -1.70 11.31
CA ARG A 40 9.51 -3.15 11.21
C ARG A 40 8.29 -4.05 11.42
N ALA A 41 7.21 -3.52 11.99
CA ALA A 41 5.95 -4.25 12.19
C ALA A 41 5.00 -4.20 10.97
N PHE A 42 5.36 -3.45 9.92
CA PHE A 42 4.48 -3.12 8.81
C PHE A 42 5.07 -3.52 7.44
N GLY A 43 4.27 -3.41 6.39
CA GLY A 43 4.75 -3.30 5.03
C GLY A 43 5.41 -1.94 4.80
N VAL A 44 6.68 -1.93 4.37
CA VAL A 44 7.49 -0.72 4.24
C VAL A 44 7.75 -0.41 2.77
N ALA A 45 7.36 0.78 2.34
CA ALA A 45 7.47 1.22 0.95
C ALA A 45 8.73 2.07 0.72
N GLU A 46 9.53 1.68 -0.27
CA GLU A 46 10.56 2.52 -0.86
C GLU A 46 9.96 3.27 -2.06
N LEU A 47 10.03 4.60 -2.03
CA LEU A 47 9.57 5.44 -3.13
C LEU A 47 10.76 5.95 -3.96
N ASP A 48 10.55 6.12 -5.26
CA ASP A 48 11.47 6.85 -6.12
C ASP A 48 11.33 8.38 -5.96
N GLY A 49 12.17 9.14 -6.66
CA GLY A 49 12.15 10.61 -6.61
C GLY A 49 10.87 11.26 -7.17
N LEU A 50 9.98 10.48 -7.79
CA LEU A 50 8.69 10.92 -8.32
C LEU A 50 7.52 10.46 -7.44
N GLY A 51 7.80 9.81 -6.30
CA GLY A 51 6.80 9.29 -5.38
C GLY A 51 6.16 7.97 -5.83
N ARG A 52 6.77 7.23 -6.76
CA ARG A 52 6.29 5.91 -7.18
C ARG A 52 6.90 4.83 -6.31
N VAL A 53 6.13 3.80 -5.99
CA VAL A 53 6.63 2.64 -5.24
C VAL A 53 7.65 1.91 -6.09
N ARG A 54 8.90 1.89 -5.63
CA ARG A 54 10.00 1.13 -6.22
C ARG A 54 10.07 -0.28 -5.64
N ARG A 55 9.82 -0.39 -4.34
CA ARG A 55 9.88 -1.65 -3.59
C ARG A 55 8.93 -1.60 -2.40
N LEU A 56 8.32 -2.72 -2.10
CA LEU A 56 7.50 -2.93 -0.91
C LEU A 56 8.02 -4.19 -0.21
N VAL A 57 8.17 -4.14 1.12
CA VAL A 57 8.68 -5.27 1.90
C VAL A 57 7.83 -5.44 3.16
N GLU A 58 7.26 -6.63 3.34
CA GLU A 58 6.54 -6.99 4.56
C GLU A 58 7.52 -7.21 5.72
N LYS A 59 7.29 -6.49 6.83
CA LYS A 59 7.99 -6.64 8.12
C LYS A 59 9.51 -6.80 7.98
N PRO A 60 10.20 -5.83 7.34
CA PRO A 60 11.62 -5.95 7.08
C PRO A 60 12.40 -5.91 8.39
N ARG A 61 13.40 -6.80 8.53
CA ARG A 61 14.36 -6.74 9.65
C ARG A 61 15.21 -5.46 9.59
N LEU A 62 15.53 -5.01 8.38
CA LEU A 62 16.28 -3.79 8.09
C LEU A 62 15.43 -2.93 7.12
N PRO A 63 14.64 -1.98 7.64
CA PRO A 63 13.77 -1.15 6.82
C PRO A 63 14.57 -0.18 5.95
N LEU A 64 14.18 -0.03 4.68
CA LEU A 64 14.82 0.88 3.72
C LEU A 64 14.22 2.30 3.75
N SER A 65 13.08 2.48 4.42
CA SER A 65 12.42 3.75 4.66
C SER A 65 11.64 3.71 5.97
N ASP A 66 11.14 4.86 6.41
CA ASP A 66 10.22 5.04 7.53
C ASP A 66 8.74 5.03 7.10
N LEU A 67 8.46 4.72 5.83
CA LEU A 67 7.12 4.80 5.23
C LEU A 67 6.39 3.47 5.35
N ALA A 68 5.56 3.36 6.38
CA ALA A 68 4.67 2.21 6.58
C ALA A 68 3.41 2.37 5.74
N LEU A 69 2.96 1.27 5.11
CA LEU A 69 1.65 1.19 4.50
C LEU A 69 0.54 1.37 5.54
N ILE A 70 -0.38 2.27 5.25
CA ILE A 70 -1.67 2.33 5.91
C ILE A 70 -2.60 1.36 5.16
N GLY A 71 -3.55 0.76 5.86
CA GLY A 71 -4.55 -0.15 5.31
C GLY A 71 -5.56 0.50 4.35
N VAL A 72 -5.16 1.47 3.52
CA VAL A 72 -5.97 2.16 2.52
C VAL A 72 -5.33 2.00 1.15
N TYR A 73 -6.06 1.37 0.23
CA TYR A 73 -5.58 1.07 -1.11
C TYR A 73 -6.62 1.44 -2.14
N PHE A 74 -6.22 2.17 -3.19
CA PHE A 74 -7.08 2.48 -4.32
C PHE A 74 -6.60 1.73 -5.54
N PHE A 75 -7.53 1.13 -6.27
CA PHE A 75 -7.21 0.29 -7.42
C PHE A 75 -8.08 0.60 -8.64
N ARG A 76 -7.42 0.53 -9.79
CA ARG A 76 -8.06 0.38 -11.10
C ARG A 76 -8.18 -1.12 -11.44
N PRO A 77 -8.98 -1.50 -12.46
CA PRO A 77 -9.23 -2.91 -12.79
C PRO A 77 -7.99 -3.78 -13.06
N ALA A 78 -6.83 -3.18 -13.33
CA ALA A 78 -5.55 -3.89 -13.48
C ALA A 78 -5.22 -4.80 -12.29
N ILE A 79 -5.68 -4.46 -11.08
CA ILE A 79 -5.46 -5.26 -9.86
C ILE A 79 -5.99 -6.69 -9.97
N HIS A 80 -7.08 -6.92 -10.71
CA HIS A 80 -7.64 -8.26 -10.84
C HIS A 80 -6.69 -9.23 -11.55
N ARG A 81 -5.90 -8.72 -12.51
CA ARG A 81 -4.85 -9.52 -13.16
C ARG A 81 -3.70 -9.83 -12.20
N ALA A 82 -3.33 -8.87 -11.36
CA ALA A 82 -2.28 -9.07 -10.37
C ALA A 82 -2.70 -10.08 -9.29
N VAL A 83 -3.91 -9.96 -8.75
CA VAL A 83 -4.47 -10.89 -7.75
C VAL A 83 -4.56 -12.32 -8.30
N ALA A 84 -4.90 -12.49 -9.59
CA ALA A 84 -4.93 -13.81 -10.21
C ALA A 84 -3.54 -14.44 -10.42
N ALA A 85 -2.46 -13.64 -10.33
CA ALA A 85 -1.10 -14.09 -10.59
C ALA A 85 -0.29 -14.39 -9.31
N ILE A 86 -0.81 -14.05 -8.13
CA ILE A 86 -0.14 -14.32 -6.85
C ILE A 86 -0.47 -15.72 -6.33
N GLY A 87 0.44 -16.27 -5.52
CA GLY A 87 0.26 -17.52 -4.79
C GLY A 87 0.44 -17.32 -3.28
N PRO A 88 0.15 -18.34 -2.46
CA PRO A 88 0.27 -18.24 -1.00
C PRO A 88 1.70 -17.95 -0.55
N SER A 89 1.85 -17.12 0.49
CA SER A 89 3.12 -16.88 1.16
C SER A 89 3.55 -18.06 2.01
N ALA A 90 4.70 -17.95 2.70
CA ALA A 90 5.14 -18.92 3.68
C ALA A 90 4.13 -19.12 4.84
N ARG A 91 3.19 -18.18 5.03
CA ARG A 91 2.08 -18.27 6.00
C ARG A 91 0.83 -18.95 5.45
N GLY A 92 0.80 -19.25 4.14
CA GLY A 92 -0.41 -19.74 3.46
C GLY A 92 -1.41 -18.64 3.11
N GLU A 93 -1.02 -17.37 3.18
CA GLU A 93 -1.87 -16.21 2.92
C GLU A 93 -1.61 -15.63 1.52
N LEU A 94 -2.64 -15.07 0.88
CA LEU A 94 -2.45 -14.21 -0.30
C LEU A 94 -2.15 -12.80 0.19
N GLU A 95 -0.89 -12.41 0.07
CA GLU A 95 -0.40 -11.14 0.58
C GLU A 95 -0.76 -10.00 -0.39
N ILE A 96 -1.09 -8.83 0.17
CA ILE A 96 -1.23 -7.60 -0.62
C ILE A 96 0.13 -6.99 -1.00
N THR A 97 1.20 -7.39 -0.29
CA THR A 97 2.58 -6.88 -0.36
C THR A 97 3.51 -7.70 -1.23
#